data_AF-A0A9J7HVQ1-F1
#
_entry.id   AF-A0A9J7HVQ1-F1
#
_cell.length_a   1.000
_cell.length_b   1.000
_cell.length_c   1.000
_cell.angle_alpha   90.00
_cell.angle_beta   90.00
_cell.angle_gamma   90.00
#
_symmetry.space_group_name_H-M   'P 1'
#
loop_
_entity.id
_entity.type
_entity.pdbx_description
1 polymer ?
#
loop_
_entity_poly.entity_id
_entity_poly.type
_entity_poly.pdbx_seq_one_letter_code
_entity_poly.pdbx_strand_id
1 'polypeptide(L)'
;MWYYCWPHSVYHLIRWFPKTNRLKIRIVVTIFTCALLAPQFFVLTREQSTRYCGQQLFDLLVASIVFTFCMIGFTFLFALMDPVPREVKLAFHVFGLASFVLGLIYTVQTATGEECRNNTPELYYLSLAFTIMAMVTAG
;
A
#
# COMPACT_ATOMS: atom_id res chain seq x y z
N MET A 1 -8.17 -1.17 -2.83
CA MET A 1 -7.44 -0.75 -4.06
C MET A 1 -6.29 0.22 -3.82
N TRP A 2 -5.91 0.49 -2.56
CA TRP A 2 -4.96 1.56 -2.24
C TRP A 2 -3.61 1.43 -2.95
N TYR A 3 -3.02 0.23 -2.95
CA TYR A 3 -1.73 -0.03 -3.61
C TYR A 3 -1.74 0.18 -5.12
N TYR A 4 -2.92 0.11 -5.75
CA TYR A 4 -3.09 0.41 -7.17
C TYR A 4 -3.37 1.89 -7.40
N CYS A 5 -4.22 2.50 -6.58
CA CYS A 5 -4.58 3.91 -6.72
C CYS A 5 -3.35 4.81 -6.57
N TRP A 6 -2.48 4.54 -5.60
CA TRP A 6 -1.31 5.38 -5.32
C TRP A 6 -0.36 5.56 -6.53
N PRO A 7 0.19 4.50 -7.16
CA PRO A 7 1.07 4.66 -8.33
C PRO A 7 0.34 5.30 -9.52
N HIS A 8 -0.97 5.04 -9.67
CA HIS A 8 -1.78 5.64 -10.72
C HIS A 8 -1.92 7.16 -10.52
N SER A 9 -2.20 7.61 -9.30
CA SER A 9 -2.25 9.03 -8.96
C SER A 9 -0.89 9.71 -9.15
N VAL A 10 0.20 9.07 -8.72
CA VAL A 10 1.57 9.59 -8.90
C VAL A 10 1.94 9.71 -10.38
N TYR A 11 1.58 8.72 -11.21
CA TYR A 11 1.80 8.74 -12.65
C TYR A 11 1.23 10.01 -13.30
N HIS A 12 0.02 10.40 -12.93
CA HIS A 12 -0.65 11.59 -13.45
C HIS A 12 -0.08 12.88 -12.84
N LEU A 13 0.17 12.89 -11.53
CA LEU A 13 0.74 14.03 -10.81
C LEU A 13 2.07 14.47 -11.44
N ILE A 14 3.01 13.54 -11.66
CA ILE A 14 4.33 13.87 -12.24
C ILE A 14 4.19 14.45 -13.65
N ARG A 15 3.24 13.95 -14.44
CA ARG A 15 3.02 14.39 -15.82
C ARG A 15 2.39 15.77 -15.92
N TRP A 16 1.62 16.18 -14.91
CA TRP A 16 1.02 17.50 -14.83
C TRP A 16 2.08 18.61 -14.71
N PHE A 17 3.25 18.31 -14.15
CA PHE A 17 4.35 19.27 -14.04
C PHE A 17 5.18 19.39 -15.34
N PRO A 18 5.69 20.61 -15.64
CA PRO A 18 6.57 20.86 -16.79
C PRO A 18 7.87 20.07 -16.67
N LYS A 19 8.42 19.63 -17.82
CA LYS A 19 9.57 18.71 -17.89
C LYS A 19 10.79 19.18 -17.10
N THR A 20 11.03 20.50 -17.04
CA THR A 20 12.13 21.12 -16.29
C THR A 20 12.08 20.86 -14.79
N ASN A 21 10.88 20.73 -14.21
CA ASN A 21 10.69 20.52 -12.76
C ASN A 21 10.38 19.06 -12.40
N ARG A 22 10.21 18.16 -13.38
CA ARG A 22 9.83 16.76 -13.13
C ARG A 22 10.83 16.02 -12.24
N LEU A 23 12.13 16.30 -12.34
CA LEU A 23 13.13 15.64 -11.49
C LEU A 23 12.92 15.93 -10.00
N LYS A 24 12.63 17.20 -9.64
CA LYS A 24 12.37 17.60 -8.25
C LYS A 24 11.13 16.90 -7.70
N ILE A 25 10.04 16.90 -8.47
CA ILE A 25 8.79 16.23 -8.07
C ILE A 25 8.98 14.72 -7.94
N ARG A 26 9.72 14.09 -8.86
CA ARG A 26 10.04 12.65 -8.80
C ARG A 26 10.76 12.29 -7.49
N ILE A 27 11.76 13.08 -7.09
CA ILE A 27 12.51 12.85 -5.84
C ILE A 27 11.57 12.98 -4.63
N VAL A 28 10.78 14.06 -4.57
CA VAL A 28 9.85 14.31 -3.45
C VAL A 28 8.83 13.18 -3.32
N VAL A 29 8.18 12.81 -4.42
CA VAL A 29 7.15 11.77 -4.42
C VAL A 29 7.74 10.39 -4.10
N THR A 30 8.96 10.12 -4.54
CA THR A 30 9.69 8.90 -4.19
C THR A 30 9.92 8.80 -2.69
N ILE A 31 10.46 9.86 -2.07
CA ILE A 31 10.71 9.90 -0.63
C ILE A 31 9.41 9.67 0.14
N PHE A 32 8.34 10.36 -0.25
CA PHE A 32 7.03 10.20 0.38
C PHE A 32 6.48 8.77 0.22
N THR A 33 6.64 8.17 -0.96
CA THR A 33 6.17 6.80 -1.21
C THR A 33 6.95 5.78 -0.38
N CYS A 34 8.27 5.94 -0.23
CA CYS A 34 9.09 5.10 0.64
C CYS A 34 8.72 5.27 2.13
N ALA A 35 8.36 6.49 2.56
CA ALA A 35 7.94 6.76 3.93
C ALA A 35 6.66 6.00 4.33
N LEU A 36 5.83 5.54 3.37
CA LEU A 36 4.66 4.71 3.65
C LEU A 36 5.00 3.34 4.27
N LEU A 37 6.26 2.89 4.17
CA LEU A 37 6.74 1.68 4.86
C LEU A 37 7.00 1.90 6.35
N ALA A 38 7.26 3.14 6.78
CA ALA A 38 7.60 3.45 8.17
C ALA A 38 6.56 2.96 9.19
N PRO A 39 5.25 3.24 9.05
CA PRO A 39 4.25 2.73 9.99
C PRO A 39 4.17 1.20 10.00
N GLN A 40 4.38 0.55 8.85
CA GLN A 40 4.33 -0.91 8.75
C GLN A 40 5.51 -1.57 9.47
N PHE A 41 6.73 -1.05 9.28
CA PHE A 41 7.90 -1.54 10.00
C PHE A 41 7.84 -1.24 11.49
N PHE A 42 7.31 -0.07 11.88
CA PHE A 42 7.10 0.25 13.29
C PHE A 42 6.24 -0.82 13.98
N VAL A 43 5.10 -1.17 13.40
CA VAL A 43 4.22 -2.23 13.94
C VAL A 43 4.90 -3.60 13.90
N LEU A 44 5.66 -3.91 12.84
CA LEU A 44 6.40 -5.17 12.72
C LEU A 44 7.40 -5.39 13.87
N THR A 45 8.03 -4.31 14.38
CA THR A 45 8.99 -4.40 15.49
C THR A 45 8.36 -4.60 16.87
N ARG A 46 7.02 -4.62 16.98
CA ARG A 46 6.34 -4.79 18.27
C ARG A 46 6.18 -6.27 18.64
N GLU A 47 6.73 -6.65 19.78
CA GLU A 47 6.73 -8.03 20.31
C GLU A 47 5.33 -8.62 20.56
N GLN A 48 4.32 -7.77 20.80
CA GLN A 48 2.95 -8.22 21.06
C GLN A 48 2.20 -8.69 19.79
N SER A 49 2.75 -8.47 18.59
CA SER A 49 2.03 -8.64 17.33
C SER A 49 1.69 -10.08 16.94
N THR A 50 2.25 -11.11 17.58
CA THR A 50 2.10 -12.52 17.15
C THR A 50 1.32 -13.44 18.09
N ARG A 51 0.99 -13.03 19.32
CA ARG A 51 0.57 -14.00 20.38
C ARG A 51 -0.80 -13.79 21.01
N TYR A 52 -1.52 -12.73 20.66
CA TYR A 52 -2.71 -12.33 21.41
C TYR A 52 -3.97 -12.08 20.57
N CYS A 53 -3.99 -12.53 19.31
CA CYS A 53 -5.24 -12.54 18.55
C CYS A 53 -5.42 -13.81 17.72
N GLY A 54 -6.67 -14.28 17.61
CA GLY A 54 -7.04 -15.44 16.79
C GLY A 54 -7.07 -15.18 15.28
N GLN A 55 -6.95 -13.91 14.85
CA GLN A 55 -6.96 -13.52 13.42
C GLN A 55 -5.54 -13.37 12.87
N GLN A 56 -5.40 -13.59 11.55
CA GLN A 56 -4.11 -13.57 10.83
C GLN A 56 -3.67 -12.15 10.43
N LEU A 57 -3.85 -11.17 11.33
CA LEU A 57 -3.50 -9.76 11.08
C LEU A 57 -2.00 -9.55 10.88
N PHE A 58 -1.16 -10.36 11.52
CA PHE A 58 0.28 -10.32 11.35
C PHE A 58 0.69 -10.77 9.94
N ASP A 59 0.14 -11.87 9.44
CA ASP A 59 0.41 -12.35 8.08
C ASP A 59 -0.07 -11.33 7.04
N LEU A 60 -1.21 -10.67 7.30
CA LEU A 60 -1.67 -9.56 6.49
C LEU A 60 -0.71 -8.38 6.51
N LEU A 61 -0.16 -8.02 7.68
CA LEU A 61 0.88 -6.98 7.76
C LEU A 61 2.08 -7.33 6.86
N VAL A 62 2.57 -8.58 6.91
CA VAL A 62 3.67 -9.02 6.04
C VAL A 62 3.27 -8.91 4.56
N ALA A 63 2.06 -9.36 4.20
CA ALA A 63 1.54 -9.21 2.85
C ALA A 63 1.47 -7.73 2.43
N SER A 64 1.03 -6.81 3.31
CA SER A 64 1.00 -5.38 3.01
C SER A 64 2.37 -4.78 2.77
N ILE A 65 3.41 -5.23 3.48
CA ILE A 65 4.78 -4.78 3.26
C ILE A 65 5.23 -5.17 1.85
N VAL A 66 4.98 -6.42 1.44
CA VAL A 66 5.28 -6.90 0.08
C VAL A 66 4.53 -6.08 -0.97
N PHE A 67 3.23 -5.83 -0.77
CA PHE A 67 2.44 -5.02 -1.68
C PHE A 67 2.90 -3.56 -1.73
N THR A 68 3.38 -3.02 -0.61
CA THR A 68 3.95 -1.66 -0.54
C THR A 68 5.26 -1.58 -1.32
N PHE A 69 6.10 -2.61 -1.27
CA PHE A 69 7.30 -2.69 -2.12
C PHE A 69 6.95 -2.73 -3.60
N CYS A 70 5.97 -3.55 -4.00
CA CYS A 70 5.46 -3.58 -5.38
C CYS A 70 4.92 -2.22 -5.83
N MET A 71 4.14 -1.57 -4.96
CA MET A 71 3.60 -0.21 -5.18
C MET A 71 4.73 0.82 -5.38
N ILE A 72 5.77 0.79 -4.54
CA ILE A 72 6.97 1.63 -4.70
C ILE A 72 7.61 1.36 -6.07
N GLY A 73 7.84 0.09 -6.42
CA GLY A 73 8.43 -0.31 -7.70
C GLY A 73 7.65 0.22 -8.90
N PHE A 74 6.32 0.04 -8.94
CA PHE A 74 5.47 0.59 -10.00
C PHE A 74 5.50 2.12 -10.03
N THR A 75 5.51 2.77 -8.87
CA THR A 75 5.63 4.23 -8.75
C THR A 75 6.92 4.73 -9.42
N PHE A 76 8.05 4.07 -9.16
CA PHE A 76 9.33 4.36 -9.81
C PHE A 76 9.29 4.12 -11.33
N LEU A 77 8.77 2.99 -11.78
CA LEU A 77 8.66 2.66 -13.20
C LEU A 77 7.84 3.72 -13.94
N PHE A 78 6.70 4.12 -13.38
CA PHE A 78 5.83 5.15 -13.95
C PHE A 78 6.40 6.56 -13.89
N ALA A 79 7.19 6.85 -12.86
CA ALA A 79 7.91 8.11 -12.75
C ALA A 79 8.97 8.23 -13.85
N LEU A 80 9.70 7.16 -14.17
CA LEU A 80 10.86 7.18 -15.06
C LEU A 80 10.52 6.94 -16.54
N MET A 81 9.59 6.04 -16.84
CA MET A 81 9.26 5.63 -18.21
C MET A 81 8.28 6.60 -18.88
N ASP A 82 8.70 7.19 -20.01
CA ASP A 82 7.86 8.05 -20.84
C ASP A 82 8.21 7.84 -22.34
N PRO A 83 7.37 7.12 -23.14
CA PRO A 83 6.09 6.49 -22.77
C PRO A 83 6.26 5.19 -21.96
N VAL A 84 5.22 4.81 -21.20
CA VAL A 84 5.22 3.54 -20.43
C VAL A 84 4.88 2.34 -21.33
N PRO A 85 5.70 1.27 -21.35
CA PRO A 85 5.45 0.05 -22.12
C PRO A 85 4.12 -0.63 -21.77
N ARG A 86 3.53 -1.37 -22.72
CA ARG A 86 2.23 -2.03 -22.54
C ARG A 86 2.29 -3.15 -21.51
N GLU A 87 3.42 -3.85 -21.46
CA GLU A 87 3.73 -4.96 -20.58
C GLU A 87 3.70 -4.50 -19.11
N VAL A 88 4.32 -3.36 -18.83
CA VAL A 88 4.33 -2.74 -17.50
C VAL A 88 2.91 -2.32 -17.10
N LYS A 89 2.13 -1.76 -18.03
CA LYS A 89 0.72 -1.42 -17.77
C LYS A 89 -0.10 -2.67 -17.47
N LEU A 90 0.08 -3.76 -18.23
CA LEU A 90 -0.65 -5.00 -17.99
C LEU A 90 -0.32 -5.58 -16.62
N ALA A 91 0.97 -5.69 -16.29
CA ALA A 91 1.42 -6.15 -14.97
C ALA A 91 0.84 -5.29 -13.84
N PHE A 92 0.77 -3.98 -14.03
CA PHE A 92 0.18 -3.06 -13.06
C PHE A 92 -1.33 -3.29 -12.85
N HIS A 93 -2.10 -3.62 -13.89
CA HIS A 93 -3.53 -3.93 -13.73
C HIS A 93 -3.75 -5.29 -13.07
N VAL A 94 -2.90 -6.29 -13.34
CA VAL A 94 -2.92 -7.57 -12.62
C VAL A 94 -2.60 -7.37 -11.14
N PHE A 95 -1.59 -6.53 -10.84
CA PHE A 95 -1.30 -6.10 -9.46
C PHE A 95 -2.48 -5.36 -8.84
N GLY A 96 -3.20 -4.57 -9.64
CA GLY A 96 -4.50 -4.00 -9.31
C GLY A 96 -5.44 -5.06 -8.78
N LEU A 97 -5.78 -6.09 -9.56
CA LEU A 97 -6.67 -7.17 -9.11
C LEU A 97 -6.20 -7.82 -7.80
N ALA A 98 -4.90 -8.09 -7.65
CA ALA A 98 -4.35 -8.65 -6.41
C ALA A 98 -4.57 -7.71 -5.21
N SER A 99 -4.40 -6.39 -5.40
CA SER A 99 -4.66 -5.36 -4.38
C SER A 99 -6.14 -5.28 -3.98
N PHE A 100 -7.05 -5.67 -4.88
CA PHE A 100 -8.48 -5.72 -4.59
C PHE A 100 -8.79 -6.86 -3.65
N VAL A 101 -8.29 -8.05 -3.99
CA VAL A 101 -8.44 -9.27 -3.19
C VAL A 101 -7.84 -9.06 -1.80
N LEU A 102 -6.62 -8.50 -1.70
CA LEU A 102 -6.00 -8.20 -0.42
C LEU A 102 -6.86 -7.23 0.42
N GLY A 103 -7.44 -6.21 -0.21
CA GLY A 103 -8.38 -5.29 0.44
C GLY A 103 -9.62 -5.98 1.01
N LEU A 104 -10.21 -6.92 0.28
CA LEU A 104 -11.35 -7.72 0.78
C LEU A 104 -10.96 -8.57 1.99
N ILE A 105 -9.79 -9.22 1.95
CA ILE A 105 -9.29 -10.03 3.06
C ILE A 105 -9.06 -9.14 4.30
N TYR A 106 -8.48 -7.95 4.11
CA TYR A 106 -8.34 -6.95 5.17
C TYR A 106 -9.68 -6.58 5.82
N THR A 107 -10.71 -6.34 5.01
CA THR A 107 -12.06 -6.03 5.52
C THR A 107 -12.61 -7.15 6.38
N VAL A 108 -12.54 -8.41 5.93
CA VAL A 108 -13.04 -9.56 6.68
C VAL A 108 -12.28 -9.73 7.99
N GLN A 109 -10.94 -9.79 7.92
CA GLN A 109 -10.08 -10.05 9.07
C GLN A 109 -10.12 -8.93 10.11
N THR A 110 -10.25 -7.66 9.67
CA THR A 110 -10.41 -6.53 10.59
C THR A 110 -11.80 -6.56 11.24
N ALA A 111 -12.86 -6.88 10.50
CA ALA A 111 -14.22 -6.96 11.04
C ALA A 111 -14.40 -8.08 12.07
N THR A 112 -13.70 -9.20 11.91
CA THR A 112 -13.74 -10.34 12.86
C THR A 112 -12.65 -10.26 13.94
N GLY A 113 -11.86 -9.18 13.96
CA GLY A 113 -10.68 -9.00 14.81
C GLY A 113 -10.89 -8.08 16.01
N GLU A 114 -12.11 -7.94 16.53
CA GLU A 114 -12.41 -7.00 17.62
C GLU A 114 -11.57 -7.25 18.88
N GLU A 115 -11.28 -8.52 19.20
CA GLU A 115 -10.42 -8.89 20.34
C GLU A 115 -8.98 -8.35 20.18
N CYS A 116 -8.51 -8.22 18.93
CA CYS A 116 -7.18 -7.71 18.63
C CYS A 116 -7.04 -6.21 18.96
N ARG A 117 -8.16 -5.49 19.10
CA ARG A 117 -8.17 -4.08 19.48
C ARG A 117 -7.56 -3.85 20.87
N ASN A 118 -7.81 -4.76 21.80
CA ASN A 118 -7.35 -4.64 23.18
C ASN A 118 -5.94 -5.22 23.37
N ASN A 119 -5.64 -6.30 22.65
CA ASN A 119 -4.42 -7.05 22.84
C ASN A 119 -3.25 -6.60 21.96
N THR A 120 -3.56 -6.15 20.74
CA THR A 120 -2.58 -5.70 19.74
C THR A 120 -3.09 -4.44 19.02
N PRO A 121 -3.32 -3.32 19.75
CA PRO A 121 -4.01 -2.15 19.23
C PRO A 121 -3.35 -1.57 17.98
N GLU A 122 -2.01 -1.46 17.98
CA GLU A 122 -1.25 -0.91 16.86
C GLU A 122 -1.48 -1.69 15.55
N LEU A 123 -1.50 -3.02 15.63
CA LEU A 123 -1.73 -3.91 14.50
C LEU A 123 -3.17 -3.79 14.00
N TYR A 124 -4.14 -3.74 14.92
CA TYR A 124 -5.54 -3.58 14.59
C TYR A 124 -5.82 -2.23 13.91
N TYR A 125 -5.33 -1.13 14.45
CA TYR A 125 -5.56 0.20 13.87
C TYR A 125 -4.84 0.38 12.53
N LEU A 126 -3.65 -0.22 12.35
CA LEU A 126 -3.00 -0.23 11.04
C LEU A 126 -3.81 -1.04 10.01
N SER A 127 -4.32 -2.21 10.39
CA SER A 127 -5.21 -3.02 9.55
C SER A 127 -6.50 -2.27 9.19
N LEU A 128 -7.10 -1.57 10.17
CA LEU A 128 -8.27 -0.74 9.95
C LEU A 128 -7.98 0.41 8.99
N ALA A 129 -6.83 1.08 9.12
CA ALA A 129 -6.42 2.12 8.21
C ALA A 129 -6.26 1.59 6.77
N PHE A 130 -5.62 0.42 6.58
CA PHE A 130 -5.53 -0.22 5.27
C PHE A 130 -6.88 -0.62 4.71
N THR A 131 -7.80 -1.11 5.55
CA THR A 131 -9.17 -1.44 5.17
C THR A 131 -9.91 -0.19 4.67
N ILE A 132 -9.89 0.91 5.42
CA ILE A 132 -10.53 2.17 5.03
C ILE A 132 -9.95 2.68 3.71
N MET A 133 -8.62 2.74 3.59
CA MET A 133 -7.98 3.16 2.34
C MET A 133 -8.35 2.23 1.19
N ALA A 134 -8.42 0.92 1.41
CA ALA A 134 -8.78 -0.03 0.38
C ALA A 134 -10.22 0.15 -0.12
N MET A 135 -11.16 0.44 0.79
CA MET A 135 -12.57 0.69 0.48
C MET A 135 -12.78 2.03 -0.23
N VAL A 136 -12.19 3.11 0.27
CA VAL A 136 -12.30 4.45 -0.32
C VAL A 136 -11.74 4.49 -1.74
N THR A 137 -10.68 3.74 -2.00
CA THR A 137 -10.05 3.67 -3.33
C THR A 137 -10.69 2.65 -4.27
N ALA A 138 -11.67 1.88 -3.81
CA ALA A 138 -12.37 0.89 -4.63
C ALA A 138 -13.66 1.41 -5.28
N GLY A 139 -14.19 2.54 -4.80
CA GLY A 139 -15.30 3.27 -5.44
C GLY A 139 -14.82 4.19 -6.54
#